data_AF-A0A1J3G1Y5-F1
#
_entry.id   AF-A0A1J3G1Y5-F1
#
_cell.length_a   1.000
_cell.length_b   1.000
_cell.length_c   1.000
_cell.angle_alpha   90.00
_cell.angle_beta   90.00
_cell.angle_gamma   90.00
#
_symmetry.space_group_name_H-M   'P 1'
#
loop_
_entity.id
_entity.type
_entity.pdbx_description
1 polymer ?
#
loop_
_entity_poly.entity_id
_entity_poly.type
_entity_poly.pdbx_seq_one_letter_code
_entity_poly.pdbx_strand_id
1 'polypeptide(L)'
;MELSYLLGFRNHRSSIILVVLSLVIILNGQSSFVARVGAESKVHIVYLGEKQHDDPDFVTESHHRMLWSLLGSQEDAHDSMVHSFRHGFSGFAAKLTKSQAKKIADLPEVVHVIPDKFYKLATTRTWDYLGLSAANPKNLLNDANMGEQIIIGVLDSGVWPESEVFNDNGMGPVPSQWKGDCESGEMFNSSHCNKKLIGAKYFISAFLAKYGSFNATESLDFISPRDYDGHGTHVATIAGGSVLPNISYKGLAGGTVRGGAPRARIAMYK
;
A
#
# COMPACT_ATOMS: atom_id res chain seq x y z
N MET A 1 50.16 24.05 76.35
CA MET A 1 50.05 24.21 74.88
C MET A 1 49.02 23.18 74.42
N GLU A 2 47.74 23.55 74.54
CA GLU A 2 46.76 23.73 73.42
C GLU A 2 46.35 22.43 72.72
N LEU A 3 45.14 22.17 72.23
CA LEU A 3 43.73 22.54 72.49
C LEU A 3 42.93 21.59 71.54
N SER A 4 41.59 21.51 71.66
CA SER A 4 40.62 20.82 70.75
C SER A 4 40.33 19.35 71.12
N TYR A 5 39.10 18.85 71.30
CA TYR A 5 37.88 19.04 70.49
C TYR A 5 36.59 18.86 71.32
N LEU A 6 35.62 19.73 71.05
CA LEU A 6 34.19 19.60 71.37
C LEU A 6 33.48 18.86 70.22
N LEU A 7 32.90 17.69 70.48
CA LEU A 7 31.85 17.04 69.67
C LEU A 7 30.99 16.26 70.68
N GLY A 8 29.71 16.55 70.95
CA GLY A 8 28.62 16.88 70.03
C GLY A 8 27.59 15.74 70.13
N PHE A 9 26.68 15.81 71.10
CA PHE A 9 25.64 14.79 71.34
C PHE A 9 24.78 14.58 70.09
N ARG A 10 24.82 13.36 69.53
CA ARG A 10 24.10 12.98 68.30
C ARG A 10 22.61 12.79 68.62
N ASN A 11 21.79 13.74 68.17
CA ASN A 11 20.37 13.85 68.50
C ASN A 11 19.52 12.82 67.72
N HIS A 12 19.32 11.63 68.31
CA HIS A 12 18.67 10.48 67.68
C HIS A 12 17.25 10.73 67.16
N ARG A 13 16.53 11.68 67.77
CA ARG A 13 15.15 12.03 67.37
C ARG A 13 15.07 12.68 65.99
N SER A 14 16.04 13.52 65.62
CA SER A 14 16.04 14.20 64.32
C SER A 14 16.30 13.23 63.17
N SER A 15 17.13 12.20 63.39
CA SER A 15 17.40 11.16 62.40
C SER A 15 16.16 10.30 62.10
N ILE A 16 15.36 9.98 63.12
CA ILE A 16 14.11 9.20 62.93
C ILE A 16 13.09 10.02 62.15
N ILE A 17 12.95 11.31 62.46
CA ILE A 17 12.04 12.22 61.74
C ILE A 17 12.43 12.32 60.26
N LEU A 18 13.72 12.45 59.95
CA LEU A 18 14.22 12.48 58.57
C LEU A 18 13.97 11.17 57.82
N VAL A 19 14.10 10.01 58.48
CA VAL A 19 13.82 8.70 57.90
C VAL A 19 12.32 8.52 57.61
N VAL A 20 11.46 8.96 58.53
CA VAL A 20 10.00 8.89 58.34
C VAL A 20 9.55 9.83 57.22
N LEU A 21 10.08 11.06 57.17
CA LEU A 21 9.79 12.02 56.09
C LEU A 21 10.24 11.50 54.72
N SER A 22 11.42 10.88 54.64
CA SER A 22 11.89 10.29 53.39
C SER A 22 11.07 9.07 52.96
N LEU A 23 10.63 8.22 53.90
CA LEU A 23 9.68 7.14 53.62
C LEU A 23 8.33 7.65 53.11
N VAL A 24 7.79 8.73 53.69
CA VAL A 24 6.52 9.34 53.24
C VAL A 24 6.68 9.95 51.85
N ILE A 25 7.81 10.57 51.53
CA ILE A 25 8.10 11.10 50.19
C ILE A 25 8.23 9.97 49.17
N ILE A 26 8.88 8.85 49.52
CA ILE A 26 9.00 7.67 48.65
C ILE A 26 7.64 7.00 48.45
N LEU A 27 6.82 6.90 49.50
CA LEU A 27 5.49 6.30 49.44
C LEU A 27 4.49 7.19 48.68
N ASN A 28 4.57 8.52 48.81
CA ASN A 28 3.74 9.46 48.04
C ASN A 28 4.25 9.68 46.60
N GLY A 29 5.54 9.49 46.37
CA GLY A 29 6.19 9.55 45.05
C GLY A 29 5.91 8.33 44.16
N GLN A 30 5.33 7.27 44.72
CA GLN A 30 4.80 6.12 43.97
C GLN A 30 3.35 6.31 43.49
N SER A 31 2.89 7.57 43.36
CA SER A 31 1.70 7.88 42.56
C SER A 31 1.97 7.59 41.08
N SER A 32 1.87 6.31 40.74
CA SER A 32 1.47 5.76 39.46
C SER A 32 1.91 6.55 38.23
N PHE A 33 3.20 6.51 37.88
CA PHE A 33 3.59 6.69 36.48
C PHE A 33 3.24 5.41 35.71
N VAL A 34 1.94 5.12 35.62
CA VAL A 34 1.43 4.22 34.59
C VAL A 34 1.60 5.00 33.31
N ALA A 35 2.67 4.73 32.58
CA ALA A 35 2.73 5.12 31.17
C ALA A 35 1.42 4.61 30.55
N ARG A 36 0.54 5.51 30.14
CA ARG A 36 -0.62 5.14 29.34
C ARG A 36 -0.05 4.54 28.07
N VAL A 37 0.03 3.22 28.01
CA VAL A 37 0.23 2.51 26.75
C VAL A 37 -1.00 2.86 25.94
N GLY A 38 -0.85 3.82 25.02
CA GLY A 38 -1.88 4.14 24.04
C GLY A 38 -2.29 2.85 23.35
N ALA A 39 -3.59 2.63 23.19
CA ALA A 39 -4.07 1.44 22.50
C ALA A 39 -3.46 1.41 21.08
N GLU A 40 -2.82 0.29 20.74
CA GLU A 40 -2.21 0.09 19.43
C GLU A 40 -3.27 0.29 18.33
N SER A 41 -2.99 1.21 17.41
CA SER A 41 -3.85 1.49 16.25
C SER A 41 -3.29 0.81 15.01
N LYS A 42 -4.17 0.17 14.23
CA LYS A 42 -3.82 -0.48 12.95
C LYS A 42 -4.72 0.02 11.86
N VAL A 43 -4.25 -0.05 10.62
CA VAL A 43 -5.09 0.29 9.46
C VAL A 43 -6.19 -0.77 9.30
N HIS A 44 -7.43 -0.30 9.23
CA HIS A 44 -8.61 -1.10 8.92
C HIS A 44 -9.33 -0.47 7.73
N ILE A 45 -9.89 -1.32 6.87
CA ILE A 45 -10.75 -0.95 5.75
C ILE A 45 -12.19 -1.08 6.21
N VAL A 46 -12.91 0.03 6.26
CA VAL A 46 -14.34 0.13 6.53
C VAL A 46 -15.06 0.16 5.18
N TYR A 47 -15.78 -0.90 4.86
CA TYR A 47 -16.54 -1.05 3.62
C TYR A 47 -18.01 -0.72 3.87
N LEU A 48 -18.54 0.25 3.12
CA LEU A 48 -19.91 0.77 3.25
C LEU A 48 -20.84 0.32 2.11
N GLY A 49 -20.31 -0.32 1.07
CA GLY A 49 -21.10 -0.81 -0.06
C GLY A 49 -21.22 0.21 -1.19
N GLU A 50 -22.41 0.30 -1.78
CA GLU A 50 -22.69 1.22 -2.90
C GLU A 50 -22.59 2.68 -2.46
N LYS A 51 -22.05 3.53 -3.34
CA LYS A 51 -21.97 4.97 -3.08
C LYS A 51 -23.35 5.61 -3.15
N GLN A 52 -23.69 6.42 -2.14
CA GLN A 52 -24.96 7.14 -2.10
C GLN A 52 -24.95 8.43 -2.93
N HIS A 53 -23.76 8.89 -3.33
CA HIS A 53 -23.57 10.08 -4.14
C HIS A 53 -22.61 9.80 -5.29
N ASP A 54 -22.87 10.44 -6.43
CA ASP A 54 -21.97 10.35 -7.59
C ASP A 54 -20.76 11.26 -7.49
N ASP A 55 -20.86 12.33 -6.70
CA ASP A 55 -19.78 13.27 -6.46
C ASP A 55 -18.75 12.69 -5.46
N PRO A 56 -17.49 12.49 -5.89
CA PRO A 56 -16.43 11.96 -5.03
C PRO A 56 -16.16 12.80 -3.76
N ASP A 57 -16.37 14.12 -3.82
CA ASP A 57 -16.08 15.02 -2.70
C ASP A 57 -17.14 14.87 -1.60
N PHE A 58 -18.43 14.78 -1.98
CA PHE A 58 -19.50 14.48 -1.01
C PHE A 58 -19.33 13.10 -0.39
N VAL A 59 -18.93 12.08 -1.16
CA VAL A 59 -18.62 10.75 -0.63
C VAL A 59 -17.49 10.84 0.39
N THR A 60 -16.42 11.57 0.08
CA THR A 60 -15.28 11.74 1.01
C THR A 60 -15.66 12.50 2.27
N GLU A 61 -16.46 13.56 2.16
CA GLU A 61 -16.96 14.29 3.32
C GLU A 61 -17.79 13.39 4.24
N SER A 62 -18.63 12.52 3.66
CA SER A 62 -19.42 11.55 4.42
C SER A 62 -18.55 10.58 5.23
N HIS A 63 -17.44 10.11 4.65
CA HIS A 63 -16.48 9.26 5.34
C HIS A 63 -15.81 10.00 6.51
N HIS A 64 -15.39 11.25 6.31
CA HIS A 64 -14.82 12.05 7.38
C HIS A 64 -15.82 12.31 8.50
N ARG A 65 -17.09 12.58 8.19
CA ARG A 65 -18.15 12.76 9.21
C ARG A 65 -18.39 11.49 10.02
N MET A 66 -18.42 10.33 9.37
CA MET A 66 -18.55 9.04 10.07
C MET A 66 -17.36 8.80 11.01
N LEU A 67 -16.14 9.04 10.52
CA LEU A 67 -14.93 8.85 11.32
C LEU A 67 -14.85 9.88 12.47
N TRP A 68 -15.25 11.13 12.23
CA TRP A 68 -15.37 12.15 13.26
C TRP A 68 -16.37 11.73 14.35
N SER A 69 -17.54 11.22 13.98
CA SER A 69 -18.53 10.73 14.96
C SER A 69 -17.97 9.59 15.82
N LEU A 70 -17.07 8.76 15.28
CA LEU A 70 -16.42 7.68 16.01
C LEU A 70 -15.32 8.19 16.96
N LEU A 71 -14.51 9.14 16.50
CA LEU A 71 -13.30 9.60 17.19
C LEU A 71 -13.54 10.79 18.13
N GLY A 72 -14.56 11.60 17.85
CA GLY A 72 -14.94 12.77 18.64
C GLY A 72 -14.24 14.08 18.25
N SER A 73 -13.23 14.05 17.37
CA SER A 73 -12.52 15.22 16.83
C SER A 73 -12.41 15.15 15.30
N GLN A 74 -12.53 16.31 14.66
CA GLN A 74 -12.38 16.43 13.21
C GLN A 74 -10.92 16.28 12.80
N GLU A 75 -10.00 16.80 13.63
CA GLU A 75 -8.56 16.64 13.49
C GLU A 75 -8.16 15.16 13.58
N ASP A 76 -8.63 14.44 14.61
CA ASP A 76 -8.37 13.01 14.76
C ASP A 76 -8.91 12.19 13.58
N ALA A 77 -10.06 12.57 13.02
CA ALA A 77 -10.64 11.94 11.85
C ALA A 77 -9.82 12.20 10.58
N HIS A 78 -9.31 13.42 10.41
CA HIS A 78 -8.43 13.75 9.31
C HIS A 78 -7.11 12.97 9.42
N ASP A 79 -6.47 12.96 10.59
CA ASP A 79 -5.17 12.33 10.81
C ASP A 79 -5.23 10.79 10.80
N SER A 80 -6.38 10.23 11.17
CA SER A 80 -6.60 8.77 11.12
C SER A 80 -6.95 8.27 9.73
N MET A 81 -7.44 9.13 8.83
CA MET A 81 -7.84 8.76 7.48
C MET A 81 -6.60 8.42 6.64
N VAL A 82 -6.52 7.19 6.15
CA VAL A 82 -5.46 6.73 5.24
C VAL A 82 -5.90 6.88 3.79
N HIS A 83 -7.15 6.53 3.49
CA HIS A 83 -7.70 6.64 2.14
C HIS A 83 -9.22 6.67 2.14
N SER A 84 -9.81 7.45 1.23
CA SER A 84 -11.26 7.50 0.96
C SER A 84 -11.58 6.85 -0.38
N PHE A 85 -12.16 5.66 -0.35
CA PHE A 85 -12.62 4.92 -1.53
C PHE A 85 -13.96 5.50 -1.99
N ARG A 86 -13.97 6.20 -3.12
CA ARG A 86 -15.09 7.08 -3.51
C ARG A 86 -15.61 6.94 -4.94
N HIS A 87 -14.96 6.11 -5.76
CA HIS A 87 -15.28 6.00 -7.18
C HIS A 87 -16.11 4.75 -7.49
N GLY A 88 -15.61 3.56 -7.15
CA GLY A 88 -16.29 2.30 -7.45
C GLY A 88 -17.25 1.81 -6.35
N PHE A 89 -16.97 2.18 -5.11
CA PHE A 89 -17.77 1.86 -3.92
C PHE A 89 -17.53 2.95 -2.87
N SER A 90 -18.31 2.95 -1.81
CA SER A 90 -18.12 3.81 -0.64
C SER A 90 -17.42 3.03 0.49
N GLY A 91 -16.41 3.66 1.07
CA GLY A 91 -15.64 3.10 2.16
C GLY A 91 -14.36 3.88 2.39
N PHE A 92 -13.63 3.54 3.45
CA PHE A 92 -12.38 4.20 3.77
C PHE A 92 -11.41 3.28 4.51
N ALA A 93 -10.12 3.58 4.39
CA ALA A 93 -9.08 2.99 5.23
C ALA A 93 -8.71 4.00 6.32
N ALA A 94 -8.66 3.57 7.58
CA ALA A 94 -8.29 4.43 8.70
C ALA A 94 -7.47 3.69 9.76
N LYS A 95 -6.61 4.42 10.46
CA LYS A 95 -5.93 3.95 11.67
C LYS A 95 -6.92 3.89 12.82
N LEU A 96 -7.24 2.70 13.29
CA LEU A 96 -8.18 2.46 14.37
C LEU A 96 -7.59 1.52 15.42
N THR A 97 -7.88 1.81 16.68
CA THR A 97 -7.73 0.85 17.76
C THR A 97 -8.73 -0.30 17.60
N LYS A 98 -8.48 -1.45 18.23
CA LYS A 98 -9.42 -2.59 18.20
C LYS A 98 -10.82 -2.21 18.69
N SER A 99 -10.93 -1.35 19.69
CA SER A 99 -12.21 -0.91 20.24
C SER A 99 -12.95 0.02 19.27
N GLN A 100 -12.26 0.95 18.62
CA GLN A 100 -12.83 1.80 17.57
C GLN A 100 -13.28 0.98 16.36
N ALA A 101 -12.47 0.02 15.91
CA ALA A 101 -12.82 -0.88 14.81
C ALA A 101 -14.06 -1.73 15.13
N LYS A 102 -14.22 -2.18 16.39
CA LYS A 102 -15.45 -2.87 16.82
C LYS A 102 -16.65 -1.93 16.84
N LYS A 103 -16.51 -0.75 17.45
CA LYS A 103 -17.59 0.24 17.52
C LYS A 103 -18.12 0.63 16.14
N ILE A 104 -17.23 0.85 15.18
CA ILE A 104 -17.64 1.23 13.83
C ILE A 104 -18.28 0.06 13.08
N ALA A 105 -17.85 -1.18 13.33
CA ALA A 105 -18.46 -2.37 12.74
C ALA A 105 -19.92 -2.60 13.20
N ASP A 106 -20.32 -2.04 14.35
CA ASP A 106 -21.68 -2.15 14.87
C ASP A 106 -22.64 -1.11 14.24
N LEU A 107 -22.14 -0.20 13.39
CA LEU A 107 -22.98 0.78 12.69
C LEU A 107 -23.75 0.13 11.53
N PRO A 108 -25.06 0.44 11.36
CA PRO A 108 -25.90 -0.19 10.34
C PRO A 108 -25.45 0.11 8.90
N GLU A 109 -24.74 1.23 8.69
CA GLU A 109 -24.19 1.62 7.39
C GLU A 109 -22.91 0.85 7.02
N VAL A 110 -22.28 0.16 7.99
CA VAL A 110 -21.01 -0.56 7.77
C VAL A 110 -21.28 -2.01 7.43
N VAL A 111 -20.85 -2.42 6.23
CA VAL A 111 -21.00 -3.80 5.76
C VAL A 111 -19.90 -4.69 6.35
N HIS A 112 -18.64 -4.25 6.27
CA HIS A 112 -17.49 -4.98 6.80
C HIS A 112 -16.40 -4.05 7.33
N VAL A 113 -15.68 -4.50 8.36
CA VAL A 113 -14.42 -3.90 8.81
C VAL A 113 -13.32 -4.95 8.71
N ILE A 114 -12.33 -4.70 7.84
CA ILE A 114 -11.30 -5.67 7.46
C ILE A 114 -9.93 -5.11 7.86
N PRO A 115 -9.10 -5.86 8.62
CA PRO A 115 -7.74 -5.41 8.92
C PRO A 115 -6.86 -5.42 7.66
N ASP A 116 -6.02 -4.41 7.52
CA ASP A 116 -5.02 -4.33 6.43
C ASP A 116 -4.00 -5.47 6.51
N LYS A 117 -3.64 -6.06 5.36
CA LYS A 117 -2.77 -7.24 5.27
C LYS A 117 -1.92 -7.22 4.01
N PHE A 118 -0.70 -7.76 4.14
CA PHE A 118 0.15 -8.07 3.01
C PHE A 118 -0.27 -9.38 2.34
N TYR A 119 -0.32 -9.36 1.01
CA TYR A 119 -0.52 -10.55 0.18
C TYR A 119 0.82 -11.06 -0.35
N LYS A 120 0.87 -12.35 -0.70
CA LYS A 120 2.06 -12.98 -1.29
C LYS A 120 1.91 -13.03 -2.80
N LEU A 121 2.99 -12.72 -3.50
CA LEU A 121 3.08 -12.83 -4.95
C LEU A 121 2.95 -14.29 -5.38
N ALA A 122 2.23 -14.52 -6.48
CA ALA A 122 2.00 -15.85 -7.03
C ALA A 122 1.94 -15.78 -8.56
N THR A 123 2.71 -16.63 -9.23
CA THR A 123 2.68 -16.77 -10.69
C THR A 123 2.83 -18.21 -11.15
N THR A 124 2.17 -18.55 -12.25
CA THR A 124 2.41 -19.79 -13.02
C THR A 124 2.67 -19.44 -14.50
N ARG A 125 3.41 -20.29 -15.21
CA ARG A 125 3.69 -20.21 -16.68
C ARG A 125 2.78 -21.19 -17.40
N THR A 126 2.25 -20.94 -18.61
CA THR A 126 1.69 -22.04 -19.44
C THR A 126 1.08 -21.71 -20.83
N TRP A 127 1.27 -20.56 -21.49
CA TRP A 127 0.49 -20.31 -22.73
C TRP A 127 0.67 -21.33 -23.87
N ASP A 128 1.89 -21.82 -24.12
CA ASP A 128 2.13 -22.85 -25.15
C ASP A 128 1.54 -24.21 -24.75
N TYR A 129 1.50 -24.51 -23.45
CA TYR A 129 0.83 -25.69 -22.93
C TYR A 129 -0.68 -25.67 -23.21
N LEU A 130 -1.28 -24.47 -23.36
CA LEU A 130 -2.71 -24.28 -23.62
C LEU A 130 -3.07 -24.34 -25.12
N GLY A 131 -2.14 -24.66 -26.03
CA GLY A 131 -2.42 -24.82 -27.46
C GLY A 131 -2.64 -23.53 -28.25
N LEU A 132 -2.35 -22.37 -27.64
CA LEU A 132 -2.50 -21.04 -28.26
C LEU A 132 -1.23 -20.65 -29.05
N SER A 133 -0.84 -21.41 -30.06
CA SER A 133 0.37 -21.10 -30.85
C SER A 133 0.10 -20.06 -31.96
N ALA A 134 0.93 -19.03 -32.07
CA ALA A 134 0.85 -18.03 -33.15
C ALA A 134 1.02 -18.63 -34.57
N ALA A 135 1.54 -19.87 -34.66
CA ALA A 135 1.72 -20.57 -35.93
C ALA A 135 0.41 -21.16 -36.51
N ASN A 136 -0.66 -21.26 -35.71
CA ASN A 136 -1.94 -21.75 -36.19
C ASN A 136 -2.87 -20.57 -36.53
N PRO A 137 -3.25 -20.37 -37.80
CA PRO A 137 -4.10 -19.25 -38.20
C PRO A 137 -5.54 -19.37 -37.67
N LYS A 138 -6.01 -20.56 -37.32
CA LYS A 138 -7.37 -20.81 -36.79
C LYS A 138 -7.35 -21.02 -35.28
N ASN A 139 -7.12 -19.96 -34.52
CA ASN A 139 -7.19 -20.02 -33.07
C ASN A 139 -7.68 -18.69 -32.47
N LEU A 140 -7.99 -18.75 -31.17
CA LEU A 140 -8.53 -17.62 -30.39
C LEU A 140 -7.67 -16.35 -30.48
N LEU A 141 -6.35 -16.46 -30.67
CA LEU A 141 -5.48 -15.28 -30.78
C LEU A 141 -5.81 -14.47 -32.02
N ASN A 142 -6.06 -15.13 -33.16
CA ASN A 142 -6.39 -14.43 -34.39
C ASN A 142 -7.85 -13.95 -34.37
N ASP A 143 -8.77 -14.78 -33.85
CA ASP A 143 -10.19 -14.43 -33.72
C ASP A 143 -10.39 -13.19 -32.82
N ALA A 144 -9.60 -13.08 -31.75
CA ALA A 144 -9.60 -11.93 -30.84
C ALA A 144 -8.65 -10.80 -31.25
N ASN A 145 -8.09 -10.83 -32.46
CA ASN A 145 -7.14 -9.84 -32.96
C ASN A 145 -5.99 -9.54 -31.98
N MET A 146 -5.48 -10.60 -31.35
CA MET A 146 -4.42 -10.61 -30.34
C MET A 146 -4.70 -9.70 -29.12
N GLY A 147 -5.97 -9.39 -28.86
CA GLY A 147 -6.41 -8.50 -27.79
C GLY A 147 -6.26 -7.01 -28.10
N GLU A 148 -6.16 -6.61 -29.37
CA GLU A 148 -6.16 -5.19 -29.73
C GLU A 148 -7.36 -4.44 -29.11
N GLN A 149 -7.13 -3.20 -28.67
CA GLN A 149 -8.07 -2.34 -27.95
C GLN A 149 -8.48 -2.81 -26.54
N ILE A 150 -8.09 -4.02 -26.12
CA ILE A 150 -8.26 -4.46 -24.74
C ILE A 150 -7.17 -3.84 -23.86
N ILE A 151 -7.56 -3.48 -22.65
CA ILE A 151 -6.67 -2.95 -21.61
C ILE A 151 -6.65 -3.97 -20.48
N ILE A 152 -5.47 -4.50 -20.17
CA ILE A 152 -5.26 -5.42 -19.05
C ILE A 152 -4.71 -4.59 -17.88
N GLY A 153 -5.50 -4.48 -16.81
CA GLY A 153 -5.04 -3.96 -15.53
C GLY A 153 -4.25 -5.03 -14.79
N VAL A 154 -3.04 -4.68 -14.34
CA VAL A 154 -2.17 -5.58 -13.58
C VAL A 154 -1.94 -4.96 -12.20
N LEU A 155 -2.33 -5.67 -11.14
CA LEU A 155 -2.11 -5.29 -9.75
C LEU A 155 -0.96 -6.14 -9.22
N ASP A 156 0.25 -5.57 -9.12
CA ASP A 156 1.47 -6.34 -8.85
C ASP A 156 2.62 -5.45 -8.33
N SER A 157 3.88 -5.90 -8.31
CA SER A 157 5.03 -5.15 -7.75
C SER A 157 5.50 -3.93 -8.56
N GLY A 158 4.79 -3.58 -9.64
CA GLY A 158 5.15 -2.50 -10.56
C GLY A 158 5.58 -2.98 -11.94
N VAL A 159 6.16 -2.09 -12.74
CA VAL A 159 6.65 -2.41 -14.08
C VAL A 159 8.05 -1.86 -14.35
N TRP A 160 8.87 -2.59 -15.10
CA TRP A 160 10.12 -2.11 -15.69
C TRP A 160 9.87 -1.65 -17.14
N PRO A 161 9.56 -0.35 -17.36
CA PRO A 161 9.03 0.14 -18.64
C PRO A 161 10.02 0.05 -19.80
N GLU A 162 11.33 0.04 -19.54
CA GLU A 162 12.37 -0.06 -20.56
C GLU A 162 12.51 -1.48 -21.14
N SER A 163 11.82 -2.47 -20.56
CA SER A 163 11.85 -3.82 -21.12
C SER A 163 11.25 -3.83 -22.51
N GLU A 164 11.96 -4.40 -23.47
CA GLU A 164 11.53 -4.50 -24.88
C GLU A 164 10.16 -5.18 -25.03
N VAL A 165 9.71 -5.98 -24.06
CA VAL A 165 8.36 -6.60 -24.10
C VAL A 165 7.23 -5.58 -24.01
N PHE A 166 7.53 -4.34 -23.60
CA PHE A 166 6.62 -3.20 -23.58
C PHE A 166 6.83 -2.25 -24.77
N ASN A 167 7.54 -2.67 -25.82
CA ASN A 167 7.58 -1.90 -27.07
C ASN A 167 6.16 -1.80 -27.67
N ASP A 168 5.88 -0.67 -28.31
CA ASP A 168 4.57 -0.34 -28.87
C ASP A 168 4.55 -0.27 -30.40
N ASN A 169 5.53 -0.94 -31.02
CA ASN A 169 5.67 -1.03 -32.47
C ASN A 169 4.43 -1.68 -33.09
N GLY A 170 3.93 -1.09 -34.18
CA GLY A 170 2.74 -1.59 -34.88
C GLY A 170 1.43 -1.41 -34.11
N MET A 171 1.44 -0.75 -32.94
CA MET A 171 0.20 -0.44 -32.23
C MET A 171 -0.40 0.90 -32.67
N GLY A 172 -1.73 0.92 -32.86
CA GLY A 172 -2.50 2.15 -33.10
C GLY A 172 -2.57 3.08 -31.88
N PRO A 173 -3.33 4.18 -31.94
CA PRO A 173 -3.49 5.11 -30.82
C PRO A 173 -4.10 4.44 -29.58
N VAL A 174 -3.83 5.00 -28.41
CA VAL A 174 -4.44 4.56 -27.14
C VAL A 174 -5.97 4.66 -27.26
N PRO A 175 -6.75 3.66 -26.80
CA PRO A 175 -8.21 3.72 -26.88
C PRO A 175 -8.77 4.99 -26.23
N SER A 176 -9.68 5.69 -26.91
CA SER A 176 -10.23 6.97 -26.44
C SER A 176 -11.02 6.86 -25.13
N GLN A 177 -11.50 5.66 -24.79
CA GLN A 177 -12.16 5.36 -23.52
C GLN A 177 -11.19 5.30 -22.33
N TRP A 178 -9.88 5.20 -22.57
CA TRP A 178 -8.88 5.19 -21.52
C TRP A 178 -8.78 6.57 -20.86
N LYS A 179 -8.95 6.59 -19.54
CA LYS A 179 -8.87 7.81 -18.71
C LYS A 179 -7.79 7.74 -17.63
N GLY A 180 -7.01 6.66 -17.61
CA GLY A 180 -5.89 6.55 -16.69
C GLY A 180 -4.70 7.36 -17.18
N ASP A 181 -3.73 7.49 -16.30
CA ASP A 181 -2.55 8.33 -16.44
C ASP A 181 -1.28 7.56 -16.04
N CYS A 182 -0.15 8.20 -16.28
CA CYS A 182 1.17 7.69 -15.96
C CYS A 182 1.75 8.52 -14.81
N GLU A 183 1.59 8.00 -13.61
CA GLU A 183 2.01 8.67 -12.38
C GLU A 183 3.53 8.71 -12.29
N SER A 184 4.08 9.90 -12.00
CA SER A 184 5.53 10.07 -11.84
C SER A 184 5.96 9.78 -10.41
N GLY A 185 7.21 9.37 -10.23
CA GLY A 185 7.81 9.12 -8.93
C GLY A 185 9.31 8.89 -9.07
N GLU A 186 9.92 8.25 -8.08
CA GLU A 186 11.34 7.90 -8.11
C GLU A 186 11.68 7.06 -9.35
N MET A 187 12.64 7.56 -10.15
CA MET A 187 13.12 6.90 -11.38
C MET A 187 12.02 6.55 -12.39
N PHE A 188 10.84 7.19 -12.33
CA PHE A 188 9.72 6.93 -13.22
C PHE A 188 8.99 8.23 -13.51
N ASN A 189 8.68 8.48 -14.78
CA ASN A 189 7.98 9.69 -15.22
C ASN A 189 6.99 9.34 -16.33
N SER A 190 6.18 10.31 -16.74
CA SER A 190 5.15 10.11 -17.76
C SER A 190 5.65 9.60 -19.11
N SER A 191 6.91 9.85 -19.49
CA SER A 191 7.48 9.36 -20.76
C SER A 191 7.79 7.86 -20.76
N HIS A 192 7.71 7.20 -19.60
CA HIS A 192 7.85 5.74 -19.51
C HIS A 192 6.58 5.00 -19.94
N CYS A 193 5.44 5.69 -19.98
CA CYS A 193 4.26 5.17 -20.65
C CYS A 193 4.31 5.47 -22.14
N ASN A 194 3.81 4.53 -22.94
CA ASN A 194 3.75 4.59 -24.38
C ASN A 194 2.40 4.00 -24.85
N LYS A 195 2.26 3.59 -26.12
CA LYS A 195 1.00 2.98 -26.56
C LYS A 195 0.84 1.55 -26.01
N LYS A 196 1.87 0.89 -25.51
CA LYS A 196 1.79 -0.47 -24.94
C LYS A 196 1.49 -0.43 -23.44
N LEU A 197 2.36 0.20 -22.65
CA LEU A 197 2.12 0.55 -21.24
C LEU A 197 1.44 1.91 -21.21
N ILE A 198 0.10 1.93 -21.13
CA ILE A 198 -0.69 3.14 -21.31
C ILE A 198 -0.98 3.90 -20.01
N GLY A 199 -0.69 3.27 -18.87
CA GLY A 199 -0.77 3.92 -17.57
C GLY A 199 -0.08 3.10 -16.49
N ALA A 200 0.32 3.80 -15.43
CA ALA A 200 1.07 3.23 -14.33
C ALA A 200 0.78 4.07 -13.08
N LYS A 201 0.37 3.41 -11.99
CA LYS A 201 0.11 4.02 -10.68
C LYS A 201 0.75 3.21 -9.58
N TYR A 202 0.90 3.82 -8.42
CA TYR A 202 1.37 3.13 -7.22
C TYR A 202 0.61 3.60 -5.96
N PHE A 203 0.45 2.72 -4.98
CA PHE A 203 -0.36 2.96 -3.78
C PHE A 203 0.43 2.61 -2.51
N ILE A 204 1.02 3.63 -1.88
CA ILE A 204 1.91 3.44 -0.70
C ILE A 204 1.29 3.92 0.62
N SER A 205 0.14 4.59 0.60
CA SER A 205 -0.42 5.28 1.78
C SER A 205 -0.63 4.37 3.00
N ALA A 206 -1.11 3.14 2.81
CA ALA A 206 -1.30 2.18 3.90
C ALA A 206 0.03 1.70 4.49
N PHE A 207 1.05 1.51 3.64
CA PHE A 207 2.41 1.17 4.09
C PHE A 207 2.99 2.28 4.95
N LEU A 208 2.95 3.53 4.48
CA LEU A 208 3.44 4.69 5.23
C LEU A 208 2.64 4.91 6.52
N ALA A 209 1.32 4.68 6.48
CA ALA A 209 0.50 4.75 7.68
C ALA A 209 0.98 3.75 8.75
N LYS A 210 1.38 2.54 8.35
CA LYS A 210 1.81 1.48 9.27
C LYS A 210 3.25 1.65 9.76
N TYR A 211 4.17 2.01 8.88
CA TYR A 211 5.62 2.03 9.18
C TYR A 211 6.20 3.43 9.41
N GLY A 212 5.43 4.49 9.15
CA GLY A 212 5.82 5.89 9.35
C GLY A 212 6.70 6.45 8.23
N SER A 213 7.59 5.64 7.66
CA SER A 213 8.43 6.03 6.53
C SER A 213 8.75 4.82 5.64
N PHE A 214 9.22 5.11 4.42
CA PHE A 214 9.85 4.12 3.56
C PHE A 214 11.37 4.23 3.70
N ASN A 215 12.02 3.18 4.18
CA ASN A 215 13.47 3.14 4.34
C ASN A 215 14.11 2.54 3.09
N ALA A 216 14.55 3.40 2.17
CA ALA A 216 15.24 3.00 0.94
C ALA A 216 16.55 2.23 1.17
N THR A 217 17.09 2.26 2.40
CA THR A 217 18.31 1.52 2.79
C THR A 217 18.01 0.06 3.13
N GLU A 218 16.79 -0.24 3.59
CA GLU A 218 16.34 -1.60 3.95
C GLU A 218 15.52 -2.25 2.82
N SER A 219 14.85 -1.43 2.01
CA SER A 219 14.09 -1.84 0.84
C SER A 219 14.62 -1.09 -0.38
N LEU A 220 15.19 -1.82 -1.34
CA LEU A 220 15.74 -1.26 -2.58
C LEU A 220 14.66 -0.83 -3.60
N ASP A 221 13.39 -0.86 -3.19
CA ASP A 221 12.24 -0.53 -4.03
C ASP A 221 12.05 0.99 -4.20
N PHE A 222 11.15 1.37 -5.12
CA PHE A 222 10.89 2.77 -5.50
C PHE A 222 9.51 3.23 -5.04
N ILE A 223 9.42 4.48 -4.57
CA ILE A 223 8.17 5.22 -4.40
C ILE A 223 7.71 5.74 -5.78
N SER A 224 7.37 4.80 -6.65
CA SER A 224 6.89 5.01 -8.01
C SER A 224 6.30 3.71 -8.57
N PRO A 225 5.68 3.73 -9.76
CA PRO A 225 5.23 2.50 -10.42
C PRO A 225 6.35 1.57 -10.87
N ARG A 226 7.63 1.95 -10.71
CA ARG A 226 8.77 1.14 -11.13
C ARG A 226 8.86 -0.14 -10.32
N ASP A 227 9.13 -1.24 -11.02
CA ASP A 227 9.36 -2.56 -10.44
C ASP A 227 10.82 -2.70 -10.00
N TYR A 228 11.05 -2.99 -8.73
CA TYR A 228 12.36 -3.46 -8.26
C TYR A 228 12.44 -4.99 -8.17
N ASP A 229 11.33 -5.65 -7.82
CA ASP A 229 11.28 -7.10 -7.58
C ASP A 229 11.33 -7.91 -8.88
N GLY A 230 10.64 -7.43 -9.92
CA GLY A 230 10.56 -8.05 -11.24
C GLY A 230 9.30 -8.90 -11.45
N HIS A 231 8.57 -9.25 -10.39
CA HIS A 231 7.36 -10.07 -10.50
C HIS A 231 6.28 -9.40 -11.36
N GLY A 232 5.97 -8.12 -11.12
CA GLY A 232 4.96 -7.38 -11.87
C GLY A 232 5.31 -7.22 -13.34
N THR A 233 6.57 -6.97 -13.64
CA THR A 233 7.11 -6.97 -15.00
C THR A 233 6.91 -8.32 -15.69
N HIS A 234 7.20 -9.41 -14.98
CA HIS A 234 7.04 -10.77 -15.48
C HIS A 234 5.56 -11.14 -15.70
N VAL A 235 4.67 -10.77 -14.77
CA VAL A 235 3.21 -10.95 -14.90
C VAL A 235 2.65 -10.19 -16.09
N ALA A 236 3.00 -8.91 -16.23
CA ALA A 236 2.55 -8.09 -17.35
C ALA A 236 3.05 -8.65 -18.69
N THR A 237 4.28 -9.18 -18.71
CA THR A 237 4.82 -9.89 -19.88
C THR A 237 4.02 -11.13 -20.23
N ILE A 238 3.67 -11.96 -19.23
CA ILE A 238 2.84 -13.15 -19.44
C ILE A 238 1.45 -12.75 -19.93
N ALA A 239 0.81 -11.75 -19.34
CA ALA A 239 -0.56 -11.38 -19.70
C ALA A 239 -0.62 -10.81 -21.12
N GLY A 240 0.26 -9.87 -21.44
CA GLY A 240 0.18 -9.12 -22.68
C GLY A 240 1.50 -8.55 -23.16
N GLY A 241 2.65 -9.17 -22.92
CA GLY A 241 3.91 -8.73 -23.54
C GLY A 241 3.86 -8.76 -25.06
N SER A 242 4.51 -7.79 -25.70
CA SER A 242 4.70 -7.74 -27.16
C SER A 242 5.50 -8.95 -27.66
N VAL A 243 5.36 -9.26 -28.95
CA VAL A 243 6.08 -10.39 -29.57
C VAL A 243 7.55 -10.02 -29.76
N LEU A 244 8.45 -10.78 -29.13
CA LEU A 244 9.89 -10.61 -29.24
C LEU A 244 10.57 -11.93 -29.65
N PRO A 245 11.17 -12.01 -30.86
CA PRO A 245 11.91 -13.18 -31.26
C PRO A 245 13.29 -13.25 -30.58
N ASN A 246 13.90 -14.43 -30.60
CA ASN A 246 15.30 -14.66 -30.22
C ASN A 246 15.66 -14.28 -28.77
N ILE A 247 14.72 -14.44 -27.84
CA ILE A 247 14.96 -14.21 -26.42
C ILE A 247 15.34 -15.54 -25.74
N SER A 248 16.29 -15.49 -24.81
CA SER A 248 16.67 -16.60 -23.96
C SER A 248 17.16 -16.09 -22.60
N TYR A 249 17.09 -16.92 -21.56
CA TYR A 249 17.74 -16.63 -20.29
C TYR A 249 19.02 -17.45 -20.19
N LYS A 250 20.18 -16.79 -20.36
CA LYS A 250 21.50 -17.45 -20.34
C LYS A 250 21.57 -18.70 -21.27
N GLY A 251 20.91 -18.63 -22.44
CA GLY A 251 20.83 -19.72 -23.41
C GLY A 251 19.72 -20.75 -23.14
N LEU A 252 18.99 -20.65 -22.03
CA LEU A 252 17.85 -21.52 -21.72
C LEU A 252 16.54 -20.95 -22.28
N ALA A 253 15.64 -21.87 -22.67
CA ALA A 253 14.31 -21.57 -23.19
C ALA A 253 14.33 -20.56 -24.36
N GLY A 254 15.27 -20.74 -25.28
CA GLY A 254 15.40 -19.89 -26.47
C GLY A 254 14.16 -19.98 -27.37
N GLY A 255 13.63 -18.82 -27.76
CA GLY A 255 12.47 -18.77 -28.62
C GLY A 255 11.88 -17.37 -28.77
N THR A 256 10.62 -17.31 -29.17
CA THR A 256 9.85 -16.07 -29.23
C THR A 256 9.06 -15.91 -27.93
N VAL A 257 9.31 -14.81 -27.21
CA VAL A 257 8.51 -14.43 -26.04
C VAL A 257 7.30 -13.62 -26.49
N ARG A 258 6.14 -13.89 -25.91
CA ARG A 258 4.93 -13.09 -26.07
C ARG A 258 3.99 -13.28 -24.88
N GLY A 259 3.11 -12.31 -24.67
CA GLY A 259 1.99 -12.49 -23.74
C GLY A 259 0.84 -13.29 -24.34
N GLY A 260 -0.13 -13.63 -23.50
CA GLY A 260 -1.40 -14.25 -23.92
C GLY A 260 -2.16 -13.39 -24.93
N ALA A 261 -2.17 -12.06 -24.74
CA ALA A 261 -2.74 -11.08 -25.66
C ALA A 261 -1.70 -10.04 -26.12
N PRO A 262 -0.87 -10.34 -27.13
CA PRO A 262 0.28 -9.50 -27.49
C PRO A 262 -0.05 -8.08 -27.95
N ARG A 263 -1.26 -7.82 -28.44
CA ARG A 263 -1.70 -6.48 -28.87
C ARG A 263 -2.56 -5.75 -27.83
N ALA A 264 -2.79 -6.35 -26.66
CA ALA A 264 -3.44 -5.68 -25.54
C ALA A 264 -2.56 -4.55 -24.98
N ARG A 265 -3.20 -3.54 -24.40
CA ARG A 265 -2.57 -2.48 -23.63
C ARG A 265 -2.39 -2.95 -22.18
N ILE A 266 -1.37 -2.47 -21.50
CA ILE A 266 -1.13 -2.73 -20.08
C ILE A 266 -1.35 -1.46 -19.29
N ALA A 267 -2.06 -1.58 -18.17
CA ALA A 267 -2.13 -0.56 -17.12
C ALA A 267 -1.62 -1.17 -15.81
N MET A 268 -0.53 -0.62 -15.27
CA MET A 268 0.10 -1.12 -14.05
C MET A 268 -0.42 -0.40 -12.80
N TYR A 269 -0.70 -1.16 -11.76
CA TYR A 269 -1.13 -0.67 -10.45
C TYR A 269 -0.27 -1.34 -9.39
N LYS A 270 0.71 -0.61 -8.85
CA LYS A 270 1.62 -1.08 -7.80
C LYS A 270 1.04 -0.90 -6.41
#